data_AF-A0A7I9ZA06-F1
#
_entry.id   AF-A0A7I9ZA06-F1
#
_cell.length_a   1.000
_cell.length_b   1.000
_cell.length_c   1.000
_cell.angle_alpha   90.00
_cell.angle_beta   90.00
_cell.angle_gamma   90.00
#
_symmetry.space_group_name_H-M   'P 1'
#
loop_
_entity.id
_entity.type
_entity.pdbx_description
1 polymer ?
#
loop_
_entity_poly.entity_id
_entity_poly.type
_entity_poly.pdbx_seq_one_letter_code
_entity_poly.pdbx_strand_id
1 'polypeptide(L)'
;MKTFWGWRDKQLADGTLILTSPAGHTYVTTPGSALLFPSLCAATGAIPAPEADPAPDYCAERTAMMPRRIRTRAHNRATRIAGERKHNRDARLARRAPAATCSWPAVYGPDDDPPPF
;
A
#
# COMPACT_ATOMS: atom_id res chain seq x y z
N MET A 1 7.07 0.96 12.73
CA MET A 1 5.83 0.16 12.87
C MET A 1 5.75 -0.29 14.32
N LYS A 2 4.89 0.32 15.15
CA LYS A 2 4.79 -0.03 16.57
C LYS A 2 3.48 -0.79 16.77
N THR A 3 3.57 -2.10 16.77
CA THR A 3 2.46 -3.00 17.01
C THR A 3 2.24 -3.11 18.53
N PHE A 4 0.99 -2.99 18.96
CA PHE A 4 0.54 -3.00 20.36
C PHE A 4 0.62 -4.39 21.01
N TRP A 5 1.78 -5.05 20.94
CA TRP A 5 1.96 -6.38 21.52
C TRP A 5 1.80 -6.32 23.04
N GLY A 6 0.85 -7.12 23.55
CA GLY A 6 0.53 -7.23 24.97
C GLY A 6 -0.38 -6.14 25.55
N TRP A 7 -0.83 -5.18 24.74
CA TRP A 7 -1.87 -4.25 25.18
C TRP A 7 -3.24 -4.92 25.10
N ARG A 8 -4.12 -4.62 26.06
CA ARG A 8 -5.53 -5.04 26.05
C ARG A 8 -6.41 -3.82 26.08
N ASP A 9 -7.44 -3.81 25.26
CA ASP A 9 -8.45 -2.75 25.22
C ASP A 9 -9.82 -3.26 25.69
N LYS A 10 -10.57 -2.37 26.32
CA LYS A 10 -12.00 -2.54 26.59
C LYS A 10 -12.70 -1.25 26.22
N GLN A 11 -13.70 -1.36 25.35
CA GLN A 11 -14.56 -0.24 24.98
C GLN A 11 -15.88 -0.33 25.74
N LEU A 12 -16.28 0.78 26.37
CA LEU A 12 -17.56 0.91 27.04
C LEU A 12 -18.62 1.48 26.08
N ALA A 13 -19.89 1.27 26.40
CA ALA A 13 -21.02 1.71 25.57
C ALA A 13 -21.15 3.23 25.44
N ASP A 14 -20.54 3.99 26.37
CA ASP A 14 -20.47 5.46 26.36
C ASP A 14 -19.32 6.01 25.47
N GLY A 15 -18.56 5.12 24.84
CA GLY A 15 -17.41 5.46 24.00
C GLY A 15 -16.08 5.59 24.76
N THR A 16 -16.05 5.37 26.08
CA THR A 16 -14.81 5.35 26.86
C THR A 16 -13.94 4.15 26.48
N LEU A 17 -12.66 4.39 26.22
CA LEU A 17 -11.66 3.35 25.96
C LEU A 17 -10.77 3.16 27.19
N ILE A 18 -10.65 1.91 27.63
CA ILE A 18 -9.76 1.48 28.72
C ILE A 18 -8.62 0.67 28.09
N LEU A 19 -7.41 1.22 28.11
CA LEU A 19 -6.20 0.62 27.57
C LEU A 19 -5.32 0.10 28.70
N THR A 20 -5.07 -1.20 28.72
CA THR A 20 -4.16 -1.85 29.67
C THR A 20 -2.84 -2.16 28.96
N SER A 21 -1.73 -1.67 29.49
CA SER A 21 -0.39 -1.96 28.97
C SER A 21 0.08 -3.36 29.38
N PRO A 22 1.09 -3.93 28.69
CA PRO A 22 1.68 -5.20 29.08
C PRO A 22 2.26 -5.21 30.50
N ALA A 23 2.66 -4.03 31.00
CA ALA A 23 3.17 -3.84 32.36
C ALA A 23 2.06 -3.70 33.42
N GLY A 24 0.78 -3.77 33.01
CA GLY A 24 -0.37 -3.70 33.90
C GLY A 24 -0.87 -2.28 34.18
N HIS A 25 -0.36 -1.25 33.51
CA HIS A 25 -0.86 0.12 33.66
C HIS A 25 -2.15 0.31 32.87
N THR A 26 -3.13 0.99 33.47
CA THR A 26 -4.42 1.28 32.85
C THR A 26 -4.53 2.76 32.50
N TYR A 27 -4.93 3.05 31.27
CA TYR A 27 -5.18 4.38 30.76
C TYR A 27 -6.63 4.47 30.30
N VAL A 28 -7.33 5.52 30.73
CA VAL A 28 -8.73 5.75 30.38
C VAL A 28 -8.82 6.99 29.51
N THR A 29 -9.45 6.86 28.34
CA THR A 29 -9.68 7.97 27.43
C THR A 29 -11.16 8.07 27.09
N THR A 30 -11.77 9.20 27.44
CA THR A 30 -13.15 9.54 27.09
C THR A 30 -13.14 10.44 25.85
N PRO A 31 -14.04 10.24 24.88
CA PRO A 31 -14.07 11.06 23.67
C PRO A 31 -14.43 12.50 24.01
N GLY A 32 -13.74 13.46 23.38
CA GLY A 32 -14.03 14.90 23.57
C GLY A 32 -15.44 15.30 23.14
N SER A 33 -16.07 14.52 22.26
CA SER A 33 -17.48 14.69 21.90
C SER A 33 -18.42 14.56 23.10
N ALA A 34 -18.01 13.91 24.20
CA ALA A 34 -18.81 13.85 25.42
C ALA A 34 -19.08 15.24 26.01
N LEU A 35 -18.19 16.22 25.78
CA LEU A 35 -18.40 17.60 26.20
C LEU A 35 -19.36 18.37 25.29
N LEU A 36 -19.31 18.11 23.98
CA LEU A 36 -20.07 18.87 22.98
C LEU A 36 -21.45 18.24 22.68
N PHE A 37 -21.54 16.91 22.77
CA PHE A 37 -22.69 16.10 22.41
C PHE A 37 -22.92 14.99 23.44
N PRO A 38 -23.22 15.33 24.71
CA PRO A 38 -23.35 14.35 25.79
C PRO A 38 -24.43 13.30 25.53
N SER A 39 -25.51 13.65 24.81
CA SER A 39 -26.58 12.72 24.44
C SER A 39 -26.13 11.61 23.49
N LEU A 40 -25.13 11.87 22.63
CA LEU A 40 -24.59 10.87 21.71
C LEU A 40 -23.57 9.94 22.38
N CYS A 41 -22.98 10.37 23.49
CA CYS A 41 -22.09 9.55 24.30
C CYS A 41 -22.84 8.83 25.43
N ALA A 42 -24.15 9.03 25.56
CA ALA A 42 -24.97 8.20 26.42
C ALA A 42 -24.95 6.78 25.85
N ALA A 43 -24.76 5.79 26.73
CA ALA A 43 -24.85 4.39 26.34
C ALA A 43 -26.19 4.17 25.63
N THR A 44 -26.12 3.89 24.33
CA THR A 44 -27.30 3.42 23.59
C THR A 44 -27.61 2.07 24.21
N GLY A 45 -28.74 1.97 24.93
CA GLY A 45 -29.03 0.86 25.85
C GLY A 45 -28.71 -0.52 25.28
N ALA A 46 -28.42 -1.47 26.16
CA ALA A 46 -27.84 -2.80 25.85
C ALA A 46 -28.13 -3.29 24.43
N ILE A 47 -27.25 -2.94 23.49
CA ILE A 47 -27.14 -3.64 22.23
C ILE A 47 -26.56 -4.98 22.66
N PRO A 48 -27.28 -6.10 22.52
CA PRO A 48 -26.69 -7.40 22.82
C PRO A 48 -25.39 -7.45 22.03
N ALA A 49 -24.26 -7.57 22.74
CA ALA A 49 -23.02 -7.91 22.07
C ALA A 49 -23.39 -9.14 21.23
N PRO A 50 -23.20 -9.11 19.90
CA PRO A 50 -23.33 -10.35 19.17
C PRO A 50 -22.40 -11.31 19.92
N GLU A 51 -22.96 -12.39 20.49
CA GLU A 51 -22.14 -13.56 20.77
C GLU A 51 -21.35 -13.73 19.50
N ALA A 52 -20.03 -13.66 19.60
CA ALA A 52 -19.18 -13.83 18.44
C ALA A 52 -19.47 -15.27 17.99
N ASP A 53 -20.45 -15.42 17.10
CA ASP A 53 -20.76 -16.68 16.47
C ASP A 53 -19.40 -17.17 15.97
N PRO A 54 -18.99 -18.41 16.32
CA PRO A 54 -17.77 -18.95 15.76
C PRO A 54 -17.87 -18.72 14.27
N ALA A 55 -16.89 -17.99 13.71
CA ALA A 55 -16.95 -17.56 12.33
C ALA A 55 -17.41 -18.77 11.51
N PRO A 56 -18.57 -18.72 10.83
CA PRO A 56 -19.03 -19.87 10.07
C PRO A 56 -17.88 -20.25 9.16
N ASP A 57 -17.58 -21.56 9.04
CA ASP A 57 -16.46 -22.08 8.27
C ASP A 57 -16.53 -21.53 6.82
N TYR A 58 -15.96 -20.34 6.61
CA TYR A 58 -16.12 -19.50 5.42
C TYR A 58 -15.22 -19.97 4.28
N CYS A 59 -14.94 -21.28 4.23
CA CYS A 59 -13.77 -21.83 3.56
C CYS A 59 -14.04 -23.08 2.71
N ALA A 60 -15.23 -23.24 2.14
CA ALA A 60 -15.38 -24.14 1.00
C ALA A 60 -15.30 -23.42 -0.36
N GLU A 61 -15.83 -22.18 -0.47
CA GLU A 61 -16.16 -21.61 -1.79
C GLU A 61 -15.66 -20.17 -2.06
N ARG A 62 -14.88 -19.55 -1.15
CA ARG A 62 -14.35 -18.17 -1.37
C ARG A 62 -13.46 -18.01 -2.60
N THR A 63 -12.93 -19.11 -3.15
CA THR A 63 -12.11 -19.09 -4.37
C THR A 63 -12.92 -19.19 -5.66
N ALA A 64 -14.23 -19.41 -5.61
CA ALA A 64 -15.05 -19.58 -6.81
C ALA A 64 -15.40 -18.26 -7.52
N MET A 65 -15.41 -17.11 -6.81
CA MET A 65 -15.86 -15.83 -7.38
C MET A 65 -14.76 -14.79 -7.66
N MET A 66 -13.51 -15.04 -7.24
CA MET A 66 -12.42 -14.08 -7.43
C MET A 66 -11.52 -14.49 -8.60
N PRO A 67 -11.42 -13.67 -9.67
CA PRO A 67 -10.53 -13.96 -10.79
C PRO A 67 -9.09 -14.15 -10.30
N ARG A 68 -8.50 -15.29 -10.63
CA ARG A 68 -7.10 -15.57 -10.29
C ARG A 68 -6.19 -14.82 -11.27
N ARG A 69 -5.10 -14.28 -10.74
CA ARG A 69 -4.11 -13.55 -11.55
C ARG A 69 -3.47 -14.51 -12.57
N ILE A 70 -3.69 -14.27 -13.85
CA ILE A 70 -3.17 -15.13 -14.95
C ILE A 70 -1.64 -15.03 -15.07
N ARG A 71 -1.06 -13.86 -14.75
CA ARG A 71 0.38 -13.61 -14.85
C ARG A 71 0.97 -13.28 -13.48
N THR A 72 2.20 -13.73 -13.22
CA THR A 72 2.91 -13.40 -11.98
C THR A 72 3.37 -11.93 -11.97
N ARG A 73 3.65 -11.37 -10.79
CA ARG A 73 4.19 -10.01 -10.67
C ARG A 73 5.56 -9.88 -11.34
N ALA A 74 6.38 -10.93 -11.23
CA ALA A 74 7.69 -11.02 -11.88
C ALA A 74 7.57 -10.95 -13.40
N HIS A 75 6.62 -11.69 -13.99
CA HIS A 75 6.39 -11.65 -15.44
C HIS A 75 5.99 -10.26 -15.91
N ASN A 76 5.00 -9.61 -15.27
CA ASN A 76 4.59 -8.25 -15.63
C ASN A 76 5.75 -7.25 -15.50
N ARG A 77 6.60 -7.39 -14.48
CA ARG A 77 7.79 -6.54 -14.30
C ARG A 77 8.79 -6.74 -15.43
N ALA A 78 9.05 -7.99 -15.81
CA ALA A 78 9.95 -8.32 -16.92
C ALA A 78 9.43 -7.75 -18.25
N THR A 79 8.14 -7.92 -18.55
CA THR A 79 7.51 -7.36 -19.76
C THR A 79 7.65 -5.85 -19.81
N ARG A 80 7.35 -5.15 -18.71
CA ARG A 80 7.47 -3.69 -18.63
C ARG A 80 8.91 -3.22 -18.86
N ILE A 81 9.89 -3.86 -18.21
CA ILE A 81 11.31 -3.52 -18.39
C ILE A 81 11.77 -3.77 -19.83
N ALA A 82 11.37 -4.89 -20.44
CA ALA A 82 11.72 -5.21 -21.82
C ALA A 82 11.11 -4.20 -22.81
N GLY A 83 9.85 -3.79 -22.59
CA GLY A 83 9.20 -2.74 -23.37
C GLY A 83 9.94 -1.41 -23.27
N GLU A 84 10.27 -0.97 -22.05
CA GLU A 84 11.02 0.27 -21.81
C GLU A 84 12.40 0.25 -22.50
N ARG A 85 13.12 -0.86 -22.37
CA ARG A 85 14.43 -1.03 -23.02
C ARG A 85 14.33 -0.98 -24.53
N LYS A 86 13.28 -1.57 -25.12
CA LYS A 86 13.03 -1.48 -26.56
C LYS A 86 12.80 -0.03 -26.97
N HIS A 87 11.90 0.68 -26.30
CA HIS A 87 11.60 2.08 -26.58
C HIS A 87 12.85 2.97 -26.48
N ASN A 88 13.67 2.79 -25.45
CA ASN A 88 14.92 3.54 -25.29
C ASN A 88 15.92 3.24 -26.43
N ARG A 89 16.06 1.98 -26.84
CA ARG A 89 16.89 1.62 -28.01
C ARG A 89 16.38 2.29 -29.29
N ASP A 90 15.08 2.24 -29.55
CA ASP A 90 14.47 2.84 -30.74
C ASP A 90 14.69 4.37 -30.74
N ALA A 91 14.53 5.04 -29.60
CA ALA A 91 14.81 6.47 -29.44
C ALA A 91 16.31 6.81 -29.66
N ARG A 92 17.24 5.97 -29.18
CA ARG A 92 18.68 6.15 -29.42
C ARG A 92 19.03 5.98 -30.90
N LEU A 93 18.46 4.99 -31.57
CA LEU A 93 18.67 4.76 -33.00
C LEU A 93 18.09 5.90 -33.83
N ALA A 94 16.91 6.41 -33.50
CA ALA A 94 16.32 7.57 -34.15
C ALA A 94 17.19 8.83 -34.02
N ARG A 95 17.87 9.01 -32.87
CA ARG A 95 18.84 10.11 -32.67
C ARG A 95 20.16 9.90 -33.39
N ARG A 96 20.58 8.65 -33.60
CA ARG A 96 21.84 8.28 -34.28
C ARG A 96 21.70 8.23 -35.80
N ALA A 97 20.48 8.14 -36.34
CA ALA A 97 20.23 8.33 -37.75
C ALA A 97 20.75 9.73 -38.15
N PRO A 98 21.75 9.85 -39.05
CA PRO A 98 22.28 11.15 -39.41
C PRO A 98 21.17 11.96 -40.09
N ALA A 99 21.02 13.22 -39.70
CA ALA A 99 20.34 14.18 -40.56
C ALA A 99 21.05 14.09 -41.93
N ALA A 100 20.29 13.82 -42.99
CA ALA A 100 20.80 13.69 -44.34
C ALA A 100 21.20 15.08 -44.89
N THR A 101 22.20 15.71 -44.27
CA THR A 101 22.87 16.94 -44.69
C THR A 101 23.89 17.32 -43.62
N CYS A 102 25.15 16.96 -43.83
CA CYS A 102 26.30 17.81 -43.48
C CYS A 102 27.57 17.19 -44.08
N SER A 103 28.06 17.82 -45.16
CA SER A 103 29.41 17.63 -45.68
C SER A 103 30.41 18.09 -44.61
N TRP A 104 31.28 17.20 -44.17
CA TRP A 104 32.34 17.50 -43.21
C TRP A 104 33.35 18.54 -43.74
N PRO A 105 34.09 19.19 -42.84
CA PRO A 105 35.54 19.05 -42.90
C PRO A 105 36.09 18.42 -41.62
N ALA A 106 37.05 17.52 -41.81
CA ALA A 106 37.81 16.87 -40.76
C ALA A 106 38.64 17.90 -39.99
N VAL A 107 38.39 18.06 -38.69
CA VAL A 107 39.36 18.19 -37.58
C VAL A 107 38.51 18.37 -36.32
N TYR A 108 38.51 17.34 -35.45
CA TYR A 108 38.49 17.33 -33.98
C TYR A 108 38.09 15.91 -33.55
N GLY A 109 38.91 15.30 -32.69
CA GLY A 109 39.05 13.86 -32.46
C GLY A 109 37.86 13.15 -31.77
N PRO A 110 37.95 11.82 -31.61
CA PRO A 110 36.89 11.00 -31.05
C PRO A 110 36.89 11.11 -29.53
N ASP A 111 36.06 12.00 -28.98
CA ASP A 111 35.71 11.96 -27.57
C ASP A 111 34.56 10.95 -27.39
N ASP A 112 34.92 9.68 -27.56
CA ASP A 112 34.10 8.51 -27.25
C ASP A 112 34.10 8.27 -25.73
N ASP A 113 33.48 9.16 -24.96
CA ASP A 113 33.20 8.86 -23.54
C ASP A 113 31.75 8.35 -23.39
N PRO A 114 31.53 7.04 -23.18
CA PRO A 114 30.19 6.51 -23.01
C PRO A 114 29.64 6.88 -21.62
N PRO A 115 28.40 7.38 -21.51
CA PRO A 115 27.85 7.78 -20.22
C PRO A 115 27.65 6.57 -19.29
N PRO A 116 27.97 6.69 -18.00
CA PRO A 116 28.13 5.53 -17.11
C PRO A 116 26.84 5.10 -16.42
N PHE A 117 25.73 4.83 -17.12
CA PHE A 117 24.54 4.15 -16.54
C PHE A 117 23.73 3.37 -17.58
#